data_AF-A0A957M6E6-F1
#
_entry.id   AF-A0A957M6E6-F1
#
_cell.length_a   1.000
_cell.length_b   1.000
_cell.length_c   1.000
_cell.angle_alpha   90.00
_cell.angle_beta   90.00
_cell.angle_gamma   90.00
#
_symmetry.space_group_name_H-M   'P 1'
#
loop_
_entity.id
_entity.type
_entity.pdbx_description
1 polymer ?
#
loop_
_entity_poly.entity_id
_entity_poly.type
_entity_poly.pdbx_seq_one_letter_code
_entity_poly.pdbx_strand_id
1 'polypeptide(L)'
;EGSYTYPYLGVSFDEEVSLDELSLYGLTQTQGAYILSVVPGGPAATAGLIGANANTGRGGDLVIAIDGQAVANFRDLNSYLVFHAAAGQQIQLTVVRNGFTVPVALTLGARP
;
A
#
# COMPACT_ATOMS: atom_id res chain seq x y z
N GLU A 1 -20.97 -8.12 -22.28
CA GLU A 1 -19.76 -7.27 -22.27
C GLU A 1 -19.49 -6.88 -20.82
N GLY A 2 -18.40 -7.38 -20.24
CA GLY A 2 -18.09 -7.17 -18.82
C GLY A 2 -17.05 -6.08 -18.66
N SER A 3 -17.45 -4.87 -18.25
CA SER A 3 -16.49 -3.87 -17.78
C SER A 3 -16.11 -4.24 -16.35
N TYR A 4 -14.96 -4.87 -16.16
CA TYR A 4 -14.43 -5.15 -14.83
C TYR A 4 -13.67 -3.91 -14.36
N THR A 5 -14.28 -3.14 -13.46
CA THR A 5 -13.62 -1.97 -12.89
C THR A 5 -12.63 -2.43 -11.84
N TYR A 6 -11.33 -2.37 -12.15
CA TYR A 6 -10.30 -2.74 -11.19
C TYR A 6 -10.25 -1.73 -10.03
N PRO A 7 -10.19 -2.20 -8.78
CA PRO A 7 -10.01 -1.32 -7.63
C PRO A 7 -8.66 -0.60 -7.73
N TYR A 8 -8.66 0.67 -7.31
CA TYR A 8 -7.52 1.56 -7.43
C TYR A 8 -7.20 2.21 -6.09
N LEU A 9 -5.97 2.00 -5.62
CA LEU A 9 -5.44 2.64 -4.41
C LEU A 9 -4.86 4.04 -4.69
N GLY A 10 -4.25 4.25 -5.86
CA GLY A 10 -3.50 5.48 -6.15
C GLY A 10 -2.12 5.53 -5.51
N VAL A 11 -1.39 4.42 -5.57
CA VAL A 11 -0.01 4.30 -5.06
C VAL A 11 0.85 3.47 -6.00
N SER A 12 2.17 3.66 -5.90
CA SER A 12 3.16 2.73 -6.44
C SER A 12 3.88 2.04 -5.29
N PHE A 13 4.10 0.74 -5.44
CA PHE A 13 4.78 -0.08 -4.46
C PHE A 13 6.14 -0.54 -4.95
N ASP A 14 7.01 -0.85 -3.99
CA ASP A 14 8.10 -1.78 -4.21
C ASP A 14 7.54 -3.21 -4.35
N GLU A 15 8.04 -3.97 -5.31
CA GLU A 15 7.53 -5.32 -5.58
C GLU A 15 7.91 -6.30 -4.46
N GLU A 16 9.15 -6.20 -3.97
CA GLU A 16 9.70 -7.04 -2.92
C GLU A 16 10.85 -6.32 -2.21
N VAL A 17 10.68 -6.03 -0.92
CA VAL A 17 11.72 -5.38 -0.12
C VAL A 17 12.84 -6.37 0.18
N SER A 18 14.01 -6.14 -0.40
CA SER A 18 15.24 -6.88 -0.11
C SER A 18 15.89 -6.47 1.21
N LEU A 19 16.85 -7.27 1.69
CA LEU A 19 17.61 -6.96 2.91
C LEU A 19 18.44 -5.68 2.77
N ASP A 20 18.98 -5.41 1.59
CA ASP A 20 19.77 -4.21 1.33
C ASP A 20 18.88 -2.95 1.34
N GLU A 21 17.63 -3.09 0.91
CA GLU A 21 16.64 -2.01 0.91
C GLU A 21 16.10 -1.67 2.31
N LEU A 22 16.19 -2.59 3.29
CA LEU A 22 15.83 -2.27 4.68
C LEU A 22 16.57 -1.03 5.18
N SER A 23 17.89 -1.04 4.99
CA SER A 23 18.77 0.05 5.44
C SER A 23 18.51 1.31 4.63
N LEU A 24 18.26 1.17 3.32
CA LEU A 24 17.93 2.28 2.44
C LEU A 24 16.64 2.97 2.87
N TYR A 25 15.55 2.21 3.02
CA TYR A 25 14.21 2.70 3.33
C TYR A 25 14.00 3.03 4.80
N GLY A 26 14.92 2.59 5.68
CA GLY A 26 14.81 2.78 7.13
C GLY A 26 13.73 1.88 7.75
N LEU A 27 13.54 0.69 7.18
CA LEU A 27 12.57 -0.30 7.63
C LEU A 27 13.20 -1.28 8.62
N THR A 28 12.38 -1.84 9.49
CA THR A 28 12.79 -2.86 10.47
C THR A 28 12.48 -4.30 10.01
N GLN A 29 11.74 -4.45 8.91
CA GLN A 29 11.33 -5.75 8.37
C GLN A 29 11.10 -5.67 6.86
N THR A 30 11.28 -6.80 6.17
CA THR A 30 11.06 -6.92 4.72
C THR A 30 9.64 -7.35 4.38
N GLN A 31 8.89 -7.90 5.35
CA GLN A 31 7.52 -8.34 5.12
C GLN A 31 6.59 -7.13 5.01
N GLY A 32 6.00 -6.97 3.83
CA GLY A 32 5.02 -5.95 3.52
C GLY A 32 5.18 -5.41 2.10
N ALA A 33 4.26 -4.53 1.71
CA ALA A 33 4.34 -3.78 0.46
C ALA A 33 4.73 -2.33 0.78
N TYR A 34 5.93 -1.91 0.38
CA TYR A 34 6.45 -0.58 0.68
C TYR A 34 5.91 0.46 -0.31
N ILE A 35 5.35 1.57 0.17
CA ILE A 35 4.79 2.61 -0.69
C ILE A 35 5.91 3.55 -1.16
N LEU A 36 6.23 3.47 -2.44
CA LEU A 36 7.21 4.35 -3.09
C LEU A 36 6.64 5.73 -3.40
N SER A 37 5.38 5.79 -3.84
CA SER A 37 4.72 7.07 -4.13
C SER A 37 3.20 6.98 -3.97
N VAL A 38 2.58 8.13 -3.73
CA VAL A 38 1.14 8.29 -3.62
C VAL A 38 0.69 9.30 -4.66
N VAL A 39 -0.35 8.97 -5.42
CA VAL A 39 -0.93 9.85 -6.43
C VAL A 39 -1.67 11.01 -5.75
N PRO A 40 -1.28 12.27 -6.01
CA PRO A 40 -1.94 13.42 -5.42
C PRO A 40 -3.45 13.45 -5.72
N GLY A 41 -4.26 13.69 -4.69
CA GLY A 41 -5.73 13.69 -4.80
C GLY A 41 -6.36 12.30 -5.03
N GLY A 42 -5.56 11.23 -5.08
CA GLY A 42 -6.05 9.86 -5.20
C GLY A 42 -6.63 9.30 -3.89
N PRO A 43 -7.16 8.07 -3.94
CA PRO A 43 -7.76 7.41 -2.77
C PRO A 43 -6.79 7.27 -1.59
N ALA A 44 -5.55 6.84 -1.85
CA ALA A 44 -4.51 6.73 -0.84
C ALA A 44 -4.08 8.06 -0.22
N ALA A 45 -3.99 9.13 -1.03
CA ALA A 45 -3.72 10.47 -0.51
C ALA A 45 -4.84 10.94 0.43
N THR A 46 -6.09 10.68 0.05
CA THR A 46 -7.27 11.02 0.85
C THR A 46 -7.30 10.24 2.16
N ALA A 47 -6.87 8.97 2.13
CA ALA A 47 -6.73 8.13 3.32
C ALA A 47 -5.51 8.51 4.20
N GLY A 48 -4.64 9.41 3.73
CA GLY A 48 -3.45 9.84 4.48
C GLY A 48 -2.31 8.83 4.47
N LEU A 49 -2.23 7.97 3.45
CA LEU A 49 -1.03 7.15 3.19
C LEU A 49 0.13 8.03 2.75
N ILE A 50 1.34 7.62 3.11
CA ILE A 50 2.57 8.36 2.84
C ILE A 50 3.46 7.52 1.92
N GLY A 51 3.90 8.13 0.82
CA GLY A 51 4.91 7.54 -0.04
C GLY A 51 6.32 7.92 0.38
N ALA A 52 7.30 7.13 -0.02
CA ALA A 52 8.70 7.40 0.20
C ALA A 52 9.13 8.77 -0.36
N ASN A 53 10.08 9.40 0.32
CA ASN A 53 10.74 10.58 -0.20
C ASN A 53 11.51 10.24 -1.48
N ALA A 54 11.24 10.94 -2.57
CA ALA A 54 11.83 10.65 -3.89
C ALA A 54 13.37 10.74 -3.95
N ASN A 55 14.00 11.50 -3.05
CA ASN A 55 15.46 11.66 -3.03
C ASN A 55 16.15 10.61 -2.15
N THR A 56 15.49 10.17 -1.07
CA THR A 56 16.12 9.30 -0.06
C THR A 56 15.54 7.89 -0.03
N GLY A 57 14.39 7.65 -0.67
CA GLY A 57 13.64 6.39 -0.58
C GLY A 57 13.05 6.11 0.79
N ARG A 58 12.99 7.10 1.70
CA ARG A 58 12.62 6.89 3.12
C ARG A 58 11.30 7.54 3.49
N GLY A 59 10.71 7.07 4.60
CA GLY A 59 9.57 7.71 5.24
C GLY A 59 8.20 7.36 4.64
N GLY A 60 8.16 6.48 3.65
CA GLY A 60 6.92 5.86 3.17
C GLY A 60 6.35 4.85 4.15
N ASP A 61 5.07 4.53 3.97
CA ASP A 61 4.38 3.48 4.72
C ASP A 61 4.76 2.09 4.20
N LEU A 62 4.93 1.13 5.12
CA LEU A 62 5.02 -0.29 4.80
C LEU A 62 3.69 -0.97 5.12
N VAL A 63 2.94 -1.41 4.11
CA VAL A 63 1.66 -2.11 4.32
C VAL A 63 1.92 -3.55 4.76
N ILE A 64 1.42 -3.91 5.94
CA ILE A 64 1.65 -5.23 6.55
C ILE A 64 0.38 -6.07 6.69
N ALA A 65 -0.80 -5.45 6.55
CA ALA A 65 -2.07 -6.18 6.49
C ALA A 65 -3.16 -5.39 5.74
N ILE A 66 -4.14 -6.12 5.22
CA ILE A 66 -5.38 -5.62 4.61
C ILE A 66 -6.56 -6.41 5.18
N ASP A 67 -7.52 -5.71 5.78
CA ASP A 67 -8.70 -6.29 6.47
C ASP A 67 -8.34 -7.45 7.43
N GLY A 68 -7.23 -7.27 8.16
CA GLY A 68 -6.70 -8.25 9.11
C GLY A 68 -5.93 -9.42 8.49
N GLN A 69 -5.87 -9.52 7.15
CA GLN A 69 -5.04 -10.50 6.45
C GLN A 69 -3.63 -9.98 6.29
N ALA A 70 -2.63 -10.78 6.69
CA ALA A 70 -1.22 -10.42 6.58
C ALA A 70 -0.81 -10.25 5.10
N VAL A 71 0.05 -9.27 4.85
CA VAL A 71 0.62 -8.97 3.53
C VAL A 71 2.13 -9.16 3.65
N ALA A 72 2.69 -10.19 2.99
CA ALA A 72 4.12 -10.43 3.03
C ALA A 72 4.88 -9.63 1.97
N ASN A 73 4.23 -9.31 0.84
CA ASN A 73 4.80 -8.56 -0.27
C ASN A 73 3.68 -7.90 -1.11
N PHE A 74 4.05 -7.18 -2.17
CA PHE A 74 3.09 -6.54 -3.06
C PHE A 74 2.15 -7.55 -3.77
N ARG A 75 2.63 -8.77 -4.07
CA ARG A 75 1.81 -9.78 -4.75
C ARG A 75 0.61 -10.20 -3.92
N ASP A 76 0.77 -10.33 -2.60
CA ASP A 76 -0.34 -10.67 -1.70
C ASP A 76 -1.40 -9.57 -1.69
N LEU A 77 -0.96 -8.31 -1.55
CA LEU A 77 -1.83 -7.16 -1.59
C LEU A 77 -2.58 -7.06 -2.93
N ASN A 78 -1.86 -7.23 -4.05
CA ASN A 78 -2.47 -7.18 -5.37
C ASN A 78 -3.47 -8.33 -5.58
N SER A 79 -3.15 -9.53 -5.10
CA SER A 79 -4.07 -10.67 -5.18
C SER A 79 -5.35 -10.41 -4.38
N TYR A 80 -5.23 -9.84 -3.17
CA TYR A 80 -6.40 -9.43 -2.40
C TYR A 80 -7.28 -8.45 -3.19
N LEU A 81 -6.68 -7.41 -3.76
CA LEU A 81 -7.43 -6.40 -4.51
C LEU A 81 -8.14 -7.00 -5.72
N VAL A 82 -7.52 -7.97 -6.40
CA VAL A 82 -8.11 -8.62 -7.59
C VAL A 82 -9.26 -9.54 -7.23
N PHE A 83 -9.15 -10.30 -6.14
CA PHE A 83 -10.11 -11.38 -5.83
C PHE A 83 -11.15 -11.01 -4.76
N HIS A 84 -10.88 -10.01 -3.94
CA HIS A 84 -11.66 -9.71 -2.73
C HIS A 84 -12.09 -8.25 -2.60
N ALA A 85 -11.71 -7.37 -3.54
CA ALA A 85 -12.02 -5.96 -3.46
C ALA A 85 -12.78 -5.45 -4.70
N ALA A 86 -13.62 -4.45 -4.48
CA ALA A 86 -14.33 -3.73 -5.54
C ALA A 86 -14.09 -2.22 -5.44
N ALA A 87 -14.23 -1.52 -6.57
CA ALA A 87 -14.24 -0.06 -6.56
C ALA A 87 -15.38 0.47 -5.67
N GLY A 88 -15.10 1.50 -4.87
CA GLY A 88 -16.01 2.06 -3.87
C GLY A 88 -16.04 1.31 -2.53
N GLN A 89 -15.44 0.13 -2.44
CA GLN A 89 -15.34 -0.61 -1.17
C GLN A 89 -14.36 0.09 -0.22
N GLN A 90 -14.72 0.15 1.06
CA GLN A 90 -13.81 0.55 2.12
C GLN A 90 -13.05 -0.68 2.65
N ILE A 91 -11.72 -0.54 2.74
CA ILE A 91 -10.80 -1.53 3.31
C ILE A 91 -10.03 -0.90 4.47
N GLN A 92 -9.53 -1.74 5.36
CA GLN A 92 -8.68 -1.38 6.49
C GLN A 92 -7.25 -1.85 6.22
N LEU A 93 -6.35 -0.93 5.91
CA LEU A 93 -4.92 -1.21 5.85
C LEU A 93 -4.33 -1.11 7.26
N THR A 94 -3.32 -1.93 7.51
CA THR A 94 -2.41 -1.78 8.65
C THR A 94 -1.03 -1.50 8.09
N VAL A 95 -0.44 -0.37 8.47
CA VAL A 95 0.87 0.06 7.98
C VAL A 95 1.86 0.22 9.13
N VAL A 96 3.15 0.06 8.83
CA VAL A 96 4.22 0.51 9.70
C VAL A 96 4.69 1.87 9.21
N ARG A 97 4.60 2.87 10.08
CA ARG A 97 5.00 4.26 9.85
C ARG A 97 5.90 4.72 10.98
N ASN A 98 7.14 5.08 10.67
CA ASN A 98 8.13 5.49 11.66
C ASN A 98 8.28 4.47 12.82
N GLY A 99 8.19 3.17 12.52
CA GLY A 99 8.27 2.08 13.50
C GLY A 99 6.99 1.79 14.27
N PHE A 100 5.91 2.55 14.06
CA PHE A 100 4.62 2.33 14.71
C PHE A 100 3.61 1.71 13.76
N THR A 101 2.78 0.81 14.29
CA THR A 101 1.64 0.25 13.56
C THR A 101 0.49 1.25 13.55
N VAL A 102 0.04 1.63 12.36
CA VAL A 102 -1.04 2.60 12.15
C VAL A 102 -2.15 1.95 11.32
N PRO A 103 -3.39 1.88 11.84
CA PRO A 103 -4.54 1.50 11.02
C PRO A 103 -4.95 2.66 10.11
N VAL A 104 -5.11 2.39 8.82
CA VAL A 104 -5.57 3.35 7.80
C VAL A 104 -6.80 2.81 7.08
N ALA A 105 -7.94 3.46 7.25
CA ALA A 105 -9.14 3.14 6.49
C ALA A 105 -9.09 3.83 5.12
N LEU A 106 -9.33 3.09 4.05
CA LEU A 106 -9.23 3.58 2.68
C LEU A 106 -10.44 3.13 1.86
N THR A 107 -11.08 4.06 1.15
CA THR A 107 -12.10 3.73 0.15
C THR A 107 -11.45 3.59 -1.21
N LEU A 108 -11.59 2.43 -1.86
CA LEU A 108 -10.96 2.14 -3.14
C LEU A 108 -11.61 2.95 -4.26
N GLY A 109 -10.78 3.53 -5.13
CA GLY A 109 -11.25 4.17 -6.35
C GLY A 109 -11.56 3.16 -7.46
N ALA A 110 -12.16 3.64 -8.54
CA ALA A 110 -12.21 2.94 -9.81
C ALA A 110 -10.98 3.32 -10.63
N ARG A 111 -10.26 2.34 -11.18
CA ARG A 111 -9.22 2.64 -12.18
C ARG A 111 -9.90 3.15 -13.46
N PRO A 112 -9.56 4.36 -13.94
CA PRO A 112 -10.12 4.90 -15.18
C PRO A 112 -9.65 4.13 -16.42
#